data_AF-A0A430FUI6-F1
#
_entry.id   AF-A0A430FUI6-F1
#
_cell.length_a   1.000
_cell.length_b   1.000
_cell.length_c   1.000
_cell.angle_alpha   90.00
_cell.angle_beta   90.00
_cell.angle_gamma   90.00
#
_symmetry.space_group_name_H-M   'P 1'
#
loop_
_entity.id
_entity.type
_entity.pdbx_description
1 polymer ?
#
loop_
_entity_poly.entity_id
_entity_poly.type
_entity_poly.pdbx_seq_one_letter_code
_entity_poly.pdbx_strand_id
1 'polypeptide(L)' 'MTMPSRPAWCPPATWEQYRRAATSHRYQGASGRARLAAEYGLPVIPPTILSIQGDPSCH' A
#
# COMPACT_ATOMS: atom_id res chain seq x y z
N MET A 1 2.50 -13.21 -6.10
CA MET A 1 3.18 -12.73 -4.87
C MET A 1 2.12 -12.15 -3.94
N THR A 2 2.07 -12.61 -2.70
CA THR A 2 0.95 -12.35 -1.76
C THR A 2 1.20 -11.09 -0.94
N MET A 3 0.18 -10.24 -0.77
CA MET A 3 0.23 -9.07 0.12
C MET A 3 0.83 -9.43 1.50
N PRO A 4 1.64 -8.54 2.10
CA PRO A 4 2.12 -8.77 3.46
C PRO A 4 0.91 -8.97 4.37
N SER A 5 0.98 -9.98 5.25
CA SER A 5 -0.09 -10.23 6.21
C SER A 5 -0.20 -9.06 7.18
N ARG A 6 -1.43 -8.77 7.62
CA ARG A 6 -1.70 -7.76 8.65
C ARG A 6 -0.87 -8.07 9.91
N PRO A 7 -0.12 -7.11 10.48
CA PRO A 7 0.50 -7.30 11.78
C PRO A 7 -0.53 -7.60 12.87
N ALA A 8 -0.26 -8.54 13.77
CA ALA A 8 -1.23 -8.96 14.79
C ALA A 8 -1.74 -7.80 15.66
N TRP A 9 -0.87 -6.82 15.92
CA TRP A 9 -1.14 -5.61 16.70
C TRP A 9 -1.93 -4.53 15.93
N CYS A 10 -2.00 -4.60 14.59
CA CYS A 10 -2.66 -3.59 13.77
C CYS A 10 -4.16 -3.89 13.68
N PRO A 11 -5.06 -2.95 14.05
CA PRO A 11 -6.49 -3.17 13.91
C PRO A 11 -6.89 -3.47 12.46
N PRO A 12 -7.87 -4.36 12.22
CA PRO A 12 -8.30 -4.72 10.86
C PRO A 12 -8.78 -3.51 10.06
N ALA A 13 -9.47 -2.55 10.69
CA ALA A 13 -9.90 -1.31 10.05
C ALA A 13 -8.73 -0.43 9.60
N THR A 14 -7.69 -0.30 10.43
CA THR A 14 -6.46 0.44 10.11
C THR A 14 -5.71 -0.21 8.96
N TRP A 15 -5.62 -1.53 8.97
CA TRP A 15 -4.99 -2.30 7.89
C TRP A 15 -5.71 -2.13 6.54
N GLU A 16 -7.05 -2.12 6.54
CA GLU A 16 -7.81 -1.89 5.32
C GLU A 16 -7.60 -0.48 4.77
N GLN A 17 -7.64 0.55 5.63
CA GLN A 17 -7.35 1.93 5.21
C GLN A 17 -5.93 2.06 4.66
N TYR A 18 -4.95 1.45 5.31
CA TYR A 18 -3.56 1.41 4.84
C TYR A 18 -3.45 0.79 3.46
N ARG A 19 -4.13 -0.34 3.21
CA ARG A 19 -4.15 -0.98 1.88
C ARG A 19 -4.77 -0.08 0.81
N ARG A 20 -5.93 0.54 1.08
CA ARG A 20 -6.59 1.47 0.14
C ARG A 20 -5.75 2.72 -0.13
N ALA A 21 -5.06 3.23 0.89
CA ALA A 21 -4.15 4.35 0.72
C ALA A 21 -2.94 3.93 -0.13
N ALA A 22 -2.42 2.72 0.06
CA ALA A 22 -1.27 2.23 -0.71
C ALA A 22 -1.58 1.99 -2.20
N THR A 23 -2.84 1.80 -2.57
CA THR A 23 -3.29 1.76 -3.99
C THR A 23 -3.51 3.15 -4.60
N SER A 24 -3.47 4.22 -3.81
CA SER A 24 -3.72 5.57 -4.32
C SER A 24 -2.51 6.15 -5.08
N HIS A 25 -2.76 6.88 -6.17
CA HIS A 25 -1.73 7.58 -6.97
C HIS A 25 -0.80 8.48 -6.14
N ARG A 26 -1.32 9.05 -5.04
CA ARG A 26 -0.56 9.91 -4.11
C ARG A 26 0.65 9.22 -3.47
N TYR A 27 0.58 7.91 -3.28
CA TYR A 27 1.64 7.12 -2.65
C TYR A 27 2.30 6.17 -3.64
N GLN A 28 2.18 6.43 -4.96
CA GLN A 28 2.90 5.66 -5.96
C GLN A 28 4.38 6.04 -5.99
N GLY A 29 5.25 5.02 -6.05
CA GLY A 29 6.70 5.16 -5.90
C GLY A 29 7.24 4.80 -4.51
N ALA A 30 8.55 4.57 -4.43
CA ALA A 30 9.22 4.12 -3.21
C ALA A 30 9.08 5.11 -2.04
N SER A 31 9.28 6.41 -2.31
CA SER A 31 9.22 7.47 -1.29
C SER A 31 7.80 7.69 -0.75
N GLY A 32 6.78 7.62 -1.62
CA GLY A 32 5.38 7.73 -1.21
C GLY A 32 4.96 6.58 -0.30
N ARG A 33 5.37 5.36 -0.60
CA ARG A 33 5.08 4.17 0.21
C ARG A 33 5.82 4.17 1.55
N ALA A 34 7.08 4.62 1.55
CA ALA A 34 7.85 4.80 2.78
C ALA A 34 7.18 5.82 3.70
N ARG A 35 6.68 6.92 3.14
CA ARG A 35 5.91 7.92 3.88
C ARG A 35 4.60 7.37 4.42
N LEU A 36 3.83 6.66 3.60
CA LEU A 36 2.57 6.05 4.04
C LEU A 36 2.78 5.02 5.16
N ALA A 37 3.83 4.20 5.04
CA ALA A 37 4.26 3.27 6.09
C ALA A 37 4.57 4.01 7.40
N ALA A 38 5.33 5.11 7.33
CA ALA A 38 5.65 5.93 8.50
C ALA A 38 4.41 6.60 9.11
N GLU A 39 3.48 7.12 8.29
CA GLU A 39 2.23 7.76 8.73
C GLU A 39 1.33 6.79 9.52
N TYR A 40 1.32 5.51 9.14
CA TYR A 40 0.51 4.48 9.80
C TYR A 40 1.29 3.61 10.80
N GLY A 41 2.62 3.80 10.92
CA GLY A 41 3.50 2.93 11.70
C GLY A 41 3.57 1.49 11.19
N LEU A 42 3.27 1.26 9.90
CA LEU A 42 3.14 -0.07 9.28
C LEU A 42 4.32 -0.40 8.37
N PRO A 43 4.56 -1.68 8.05
CA PRO A 43 5.61 -2.06 7.10
C PRO A 43 5.28 -1.61 5.68
N VAL A 44 6.29 -1.12 4.94
CA VAL A 44 6.16 -0.67 3.55
C VAL A 44 5.61 -1.77 2.65
N ILE A 45 4.52 -1.51 1.92
CA ILE A 45 3.99 -2.43 0.91
C ILE A 45 4.83 -2.34 -0.38
N PRO A 46 5.45 -3.45 -0.83
CA PRO A 46 6.27 -3.49 -2.04
C PRO A 46 5.53 -3.09 -3.33
N PRO A 47 6.21 -2.49 -4.33
CA PRO A 47 5.65 -2.14 -5.65
C PRO A 47 4.95 -3.31 -6.33
N THR A 48 5.57 -4.48 -6.27
CA THR A 48 5.11 -5.74 -6.86
C THR A 48 3.81 -6.28 -6.29
N ILE A 49 3.38 -5.79 -5.13
CA ILE A 49 2.18 -6.24 -4.41
C ILE A 49 0.96 -5.37 -4.74
N LEU A 50 1.21 -4.14 -5.17
CA LEU A 50 0.19 -3.13 -5.49
C LEU A 50 0.03 -2.92 -7.00
N SER A 51 0.66 -3.77 -7.81
CA SER A 51 0.38 -3.90 -9.24
C SER A 51 -1.00 -4.54 -9.47
N ILE A 52 -2.05 -3.86 -9.03
CA ILE A 52 -3.41 -4.10 -9.52
C ILE A 52 -3.95 -2.74 -9.95
N GLN A 53 -4.10 -2.61 -11.27
CA GLN A 53 -4.87 -1.59 -11.99
C GLN A 53 -4.28 -0.17 -12.02
N GLY A 54 -3.08 -0.04 -12.58
CA GLY A 54 -2.86 1.02 -13.57
C GLY A 54 -2.93 0.34 -14.94
N ASP A 55 -4.11 0.30 -15.55
CA ASP A 55 -4.23 -0.11 -16.95
C ASP A 55 -3.48 0.92 -17.81
N PRO A 56 -2.49 0.53 -18.64
CA PRO A 56 -1.80 1.46 -19.53
C PRO A 56 -2.61 1.85 -20.79
N SER A 57 -3.89 1.50 -20.90
CA SER A 57 -4.74 1.86 -22.05
C SER A 57 -5.39 3.23 -21.85
N CYS A 58 -4.57 4.27 -21.96
CA CYS A 58 -5.02 5.54 -22.53
C CYS A 58 -4.22 5.76 -23.81
N HIS A 59 -4.61 5.03 -24.85
CA HIS A 59 -4.23 5.28 -26.24
C HIS A 59 -5.39 5.95 -26.95
#